data_AF-A0A9W4T606-F1
#
_entry.id   AF-A0A9W4T606-F1
#
_cell.length_a   1.000
_cell.length_b   1.000
_cell.length_c   1.000
_cell.angle_alpha   90.00
_cell.angle_beta   90.00
_cell.angle_gamma   90.00
#
_symmetry.space_group_name_H-M   'P 1'
#
loop_
_entity.id
_entity.type
_entity.pdbx_description
1 polymer ?
#
loop_
_entity_poly.entity_id
_entity_poly.type
_entity_poly.pdbx_seq_one_letter_code
_entity_poly.pdbx_strand_id
1 'polypeptide(L)'
;RNTFSSKNDIYGVLLFIAPEVLSGQPYTLASNIYSFSMIIWEFISGVSPFDNEAHDFQLSLNICKGKRLKDIKNITQCYMDLMKK
;
A
#
# COMPACT_ATOMS: atom_id res chain seq x y z
N ARG A 1 -3.02 31.93 9.21
CA ARG A 1 -2.86 31.14 7.97
C ARG A 1 -4.14 30.36 7.78
N ASN A 2 -4.96 30.71 6.79
CA ASN A 2 -6.18 29.96 6.47
C ASN A 2 -5.77 28.63 5.85
N THR A 3 -5.88 27.54 6.60
CA THR A 3 -5.79 26.18 6.03
C THR A 3 -7.14 25.88 5.41
N PHE A 4 -7.24 26.12 4.10
CA PHE A 4 -8.27 25.52 3.27
C PHE A 4 -8.07 24.00 3.40
N SER A 5 -8.82 23.34 4.29
CA SER A 5 -8.85 21.88 4.31
C SER A 5 -9.60 21.47 3.05
N SER A 6 -8.83 21.19 2.00
CA SER A 6 -9.34 20.48 0.84
C SER A 6 -9.87 19.15 1.34
N LYS A 7 -11.10 18.80 0.96
CA LYS A 7 -11.75 17.52 1.31
C LYS A 7 -11.02 16.27 0.79
N ASN A 8 -9.79 16.42 0.27
CA ASN A 8 -9.01 15.42 -0.45
C ASN A 8 -7.63 15.16 0.17
N ASP A 9 -7.38 15.63 1.39
CA ASP A 9 -6.12 15.34 2.07
C ASP A 9 -6.09 13.83 2.42
N ILE A 10 -5.06 13.13 1.93
CA ILE A 10 -4.89 11.70 2.15
C ILE A 10 -4.12 11.52 3.47
N TYR A 11 -4.72 10.81 4.41
CA TYR A 11 -4.10 10.48 5.70
C TYR A 11 -3.88 8.97 5.81
N GLY A 12 -2.71 8.58 6.31
CA GLY A 12 -2.36 7.18 6.54
C GLY A 12 -0.86 6.92 6.46
N VAL A 13 -0.48 5.67 6.68
CA VAL A 13 0.91 5.22 6.46
C VAL A 13 1.07 4.90 4.98
N LEU A 14 2.02 5.57 4.31
CA LEU A 14 2.19 5.60 2.85
C LEU A 14 2.04 4.22 2.18
N LEU A 15 2.62 3.19 2.78
CA LEU A 15 2.71 1.84 2.23
C LEU A 15 1.39 1.06 2.29
N PHE A 16 0.48 1.47 3.17
CA PHE A 16 -0.82 0.82 3.37
C PHE A 16 -1.94 1.55 2.61
N ILE A 17 -1.64 2.69 2.00
CA ILE A 17 -2.58 3.43 1.16
C ILE A 17 -2.54 2.82 -0.24
N ALA A 18 -3.72 2.49 -0.76
CA ALA A 18 -3.84 1.89 -2.08
C ALA A 18 -3.38 2.84 -3.20
N PRO A 19 -2.77 2.32 -4.28
CA PRO A 19 -2.19 3.14 -5.35
C PRO A 19 -3.21 4.05 -6.03
N GLU A 20 -4.47 3.63 -6.15
CA GLU A 20 -5.55 4.46 -6.66
C GLU A 20 -5.83 5.65 -5.75
N VAL A 21 -5.85 5.44 -4.43
CA VAL A 21 -6.06 6.50 -3.44
C VAL A 21 -4.88 7.47 -3.44
N LEU A 22 -3.64 6.96 -3.50
CA LEU A 22 -2.42 7.78 -3.67
C LEU A 22 -2.44 8.62 -4.95
N SER A 23 -3.12 8.14 -5.99
CA SER A 23 -3.30 8.86 -7.26
C SER A 23 -4.48 9.85 -7.23
N GLY A 24 -5.11 10.07 -6.07
CA GLY A 24 -6.26 10.95 -5.90
C GLY A 24 -7.59 10.37 -6.38
N GLN A 25 -7.65 9.07 -6.69
CA GLN A 25 -8.92 8.41 -7.00
C GLN A 25 -9.74 8.20 -5.72
N PRO A 26 -11.08 8.06 -5.85
CA PRO A 26 -11.92 7.75 -4.70
C PRO A 26 -11.50 6.47 -4.00
N TYR A 27 -11.60 6.49 -2.68
CA TYR A 27 -11.43 5.30 -1.86
C TYR A 27 -12.51 4.25 -2.17
N THR A 28 -12.11 2.99 -2.29
CA THR A 28 -13.03 1.89 -2.62
C THR A 28 -12.84 0.66 -1.72
N LEU A 29 -13.67 -0.37 -1.92
CA LEU A 29 -13.47 -1.67 -1.31
C LEU A 29 -12.13 -2.32 -1.74
N ALA A 30 -11.66 -2.07 -2.97
CA ALA A 30 -10.35 -2.54 -3.41
C ALA A 30 -9.23 -1.90 -2.59
N SER A 31 -9.40 -0.64 -2.18
CA SER A 31 -8.44 0.05 -1.33
C SER A 31 -8.31 -0.60 0.05
N ASN A 32 -9.43 -1.03 0.65
CA ASN A 32 -9.44 -1.83 1.89
C ASN A 32 -8.69 -3.15 1.74
N ILE A 33 -8.94 -3.88 0.64
CA ILE A 33 -8.30 -5.17 0.36
C ILE A 33 -6.79 -4.99 0.23
N TYR A 34 -6.36 -3.94 -0.48
CA TYR A 34 -4.94 -3.61 -0.60
C TYR A 34 -4.29 -3.38 0.76
N SER A 35 -4.87 -2.51 1.61
CA SER A 35 -4.33 -2.22 2.94
C SER A 35 -4.22 -3.49 3.79
N PHE A 36 -5.24 -4.34 3.74
CA PHE A 36 -5.25 -5.62 4.48
C PHE A 36 -4.20 -6.59 3.95
N SER A 37 -3.99 -6.65 2.63
CA SER A 37 -2.94 -7.44 1.99
C SER A 37 -1.53 -7.00 2.43
N MET A 38 -1.30 -5.69 2.62
CA MET A 38 -0.03 -5.19 3.17
C MET A 38 0.19 -5.62 4.62
N ILE A 39 -0.86 -5.60 5.46
CA ILE A 39 -0.79 -6.07 6.85
C ILE A 39 -0.49 -7.57 6.91
N ILE A 40 -1.18 -8.38 6.10
CA ILE A 40 -0.92 -9.83 6.03
C ILE A 40 0.50 -10.09 5.56
N TRP A 41 0.98 -9.36 4.55
CA TRP A 41 2.34 -9.52 4.05
C TRP A 41 3.38 -9.21 5.14
N GLU A 42 3.19 -8.11 5.89
CA GLU A 42 4.06 -7.75 7.02
C GLU A 42 4.03 -8.81 8.12
N PHE A 43 2.84 -9.32 8.45
CA PHE A 43 2.67 -10.36 9.47
C PHE A 43 3.36 -11.68 9.08
N ILE A 44 3.26 -12.09 7.82
CA ILE A 44 3.86 -13.35 7.34
C ILE A 44 5.37 -13.21 7.17
N SER A 45 5.84 -12.09 6.63
CA SER A 45 7.28 -11.87 6.40
C SER A 45 8.02 -11.55 7.69
N GLY A 46 7.35 -10.95 8.68
CA GLY A 46 7.97 -10.39 9.88
C GLY A 46 8.82 -9.15 9.58
N VAL A 47 8.66 -8.55 8.39
CA VAL A 47 9.48 -7.46 7.88
C VAL A 47 8.55 -6.34 7.40
N SER A 48 8.97 -5.08 7.59
CA SER A 48 8.18 -3.95 7.13
C SER A 48 8.13 -3.92 5.59
N PRO A 49 6.98 -3.60 4.97
CA PRO A 49 6.90 -3.49 3.51
C PRO A 49 7.93 -2.49 2.99
N PHE A 50 8.72 -2.86 1.98
CA PHE A 50 9.80 -2.02 1.43
C PHE A 50 10.88 -1.56 2.43
N ASP A 51 11.19 -2.39 3.44
CA ASP A 51 12.25 -2.17 4.45
C ASP A 51 13.58 -1.58 3.96
N ASN A 52 13.98 -1.90 2.73
CA ASN A 52 15.23 -1.46 2.12
C ASN A 52 15.15 -0.10 1.40
N GLU A 53 14.00 0.59 1.44
CA GLU A 53 13.77 1.83 0.69
C GLU A 53 13.30 2.96 1.59
N ALA A 54 13.61 4.19 1.20
CA ALA A 54 13.09 5.35 1.90
C ALA A 54 11.57 5.44 1.69
N HIS A 55 10.81 5.65 2.76
CA HIS A 55 9.35 5.81 2.71
C HIS A 55 8.97 7.23 2.28
N ASP A 56 9.41 7.61 1.08
CA ASP A 56 9.27 8.94 0.52
C ASP A 56 8.28 8.99 -0.66
N PHE A 57 8.11 10.18 -1.23
CA PHE A 57 7.26 10.40 -2.39
C PHE A 57 7.70 9.61 -3.64
N GLN A 58 8.99 9.27 -3.75
CA GLN A 58 9.48 8.49 -4.88
C GLN A 58 8.99 7.04 -4.79
N LEU A 59 8.96 6.47 -3.59
CA LEU A 59 8.39 5.15 -3.35
C LEU A 59 6.89 5.10 -3.66
N SER A 60 6.11 6.10 -3.24
CA SER A 60 4.68 6.13 -3.57
C SER A 60 4.42 6.21 -5.08
N LEU A 61 5.19 7.03 -5.80
CA LEU A 61 5.13 7.06 -7.27
C LEU A 61 5.45 5.69 -7.89
N ASN A 62 6.43 4.97 -7.35
CA ASN A 62 6.79 3.65 -7.85
C ASN A 62 5.66 2.63 -7.59
N ILE A 63 5.00 2.69 -6.44
CA ILE A 63 3.83 1.86 -6.11
C ILE A 63 2.68 2.15 -7.07
N CYS A 64 2.39 3.43 -7.35
CA CYS A 64 1.38 3.82 -8.34
C CYS A 64 1.73 3.35 -9.76
N LYS A 65 3.01 3.23 -10.10
CA LYS A 65 3.51 2.65 -11.37
C LYS A 65 3.49 1.12 -11.42
N GLY A 66 3.04 0.45 -10.36
CA GLY A 66 2.88 -1.00 -10.32
C GLY A 66 4.03 -1.76 -9.64
N LYS A 67 4.92 -1.07 -8.91
CA LYS A 67 5.89 -1.75 -8.05
C LYS A 67 5.16 -2.59 -7.01
N ARG A 68 5.57 -3.85 -6.86
CA ARG A 68 5.02 -4.81 -5.90
C ARG A 68 6.07 -5.24 -4.87
N LEU A 69 5.60 -5.80 -3.77
CA LEU A 69 6.45 -6.34 -2.72
C LEU A 69 7.21 -7.58 -3.20
N LYS A 70 8.29 -7.92 -2.48
CA LYS A 70 9.05 -9.15 -2.75
C LYS A 70 8.18 -10.38 -2.47
N ASP A 71 8.35 -11.40 -3.30
CA ASP A 71 7.70 -12.69 -3.08
C ASP A 71 8.20 -13.31 -1.76
N ILE A 72 7.26 -13.69 -0.90
CA ILE A 72 7.57 -14.41 0.34
C ILE A 72 7.71 -15.90 0.00
N LYS A 73 8.91 -16.47 0.18
CA LYS A 73 9.11 -17.91 0.07
C LYS A 73 8.28 -18.62 1.15
N ASN A 74 7.60 -19.71 0.78
CA ASN A 74 6.73 -20.53 1.66
C ASN A 74 5.38 -19.94 2.09
N ILE A 75 4.89 -18.89 1.43
CA ILE A 75 3.52 -18.43 1.68
C ILE A 75 2.49 -19.37 1.02
N THR A 76 1.39 -19.68 1.73
CA THR A 76 0.29 -20.47 1.17
C THR A 76 -0.33 -19.74 -0.04
N GLN A 77 -0.64 -20.49 -1.10
CA GLN A 77 -1.20 -19.94 -2.35
C GLN A 77 -2.45 -19.05 -2.11
N CYS A 78 -3.29 -19.41 -1.14
CA CYS A 78 -4.47 -18.63 -0.75
C CYS A 78 -4.13 -17.16 -0.39
N TYR A 79 -3.01 -16.92 0.31
CA TYR A 79 -2.59 -15.56 0.64
C TYR A 79 -1.93 -14.84 -0.56
N MET A 80 -1.25 -15.57 -1.44
CA MET A 80 -0.74 -14.98 -2.69
C MET A 80 -1.87 -14.48 -3.58
N ASP A 81 -2.96 -15.24 -3.67
CA ASP A 81 -4.12 -14.87 -4.48
C ASP A 81 -4.85 -13.65 -3.88
N LEU A 82 -4.83 -13.51 -2.54
CA LEU A 82 -5.33 -12.32 -1.85
C LEU A 82 -4.46 -11.08 -2.10
N MET A 83 -3.12 -11.22 -2.12
CA MET A 83 -2.18 -10.11 -2.33
C MET A 83 -2.07 -9.65 -3.78
N LYS A 84 -2.41 -10.51 -4.75
CA LYS A 84 -2.35 -10.20 -6.19
C LYS A 84 -3.59 -9.50 -6.74
N LYS A 85 -4.63 -9.36 -5.91
CA LYS A 85 -5.92 -8.79 -6.28
C LYS A 85 -5.94 -7.29 -6.00
#